data_AF-A0A226DSY3-F1
#
_entry.id   AF-A0A226DSY3-F1
#
_cell.length_a   1.000
_cell.length_b   1.000
_cell.length_c   1.000
_cell.angle_alpha   90.00
_cell.angle_beta   90.00
_cell.angle_gamma   90.00
#
_symmetry.space_group_name_H-M   'P 1'
#
loop_
_entity.id
_entity.type
_entity.pdbx_description
1 polymer ?
#
loop_
_entity_poly.entity_id
_entity_poly.type
_entity_poly.pdbx_seq_one_letter_code
_entity_poly.pdbx_strand_id
1 'polypeptide(L)'
;MEKQFEELIPHPEYPRGPDVAKAMMVSTTIPKLLSYTFSYIATILVGIFAFSQLNPLYSILHTIYNFEKSGQLVAILVQTGLGFFGLSGTMIMFSTFGICLFLIGYSIGCLFVWTLFLLPNDDKIHGSCKLRCGINFDTAIKMYNDLRVMTIVQSEFFREFISPCMHHVLAVVMATGAVYSVLSDVSIENRKPIWFIVTCLLILGVAWSMEFYSICMVAKVGVASRMFLSKMRRMKGNDTYWSEVLKSMLPNAINLELFTSVDSIKNGIGMKYFLNFLDRVTDYTVALFMTNE
;
A
#
# COMPACT_ATOMS: atom_id res chain seq x y z
N MET A 1 -19.84 -4.99 -6.78
CA MET A 1 -19.28 -4.54 -8.07
C MET A 1 -18.65 -5.69 -8.84
N GLU A 2 -17.70 -6.46 -8.28
CA GLU A 2 -17.09 -7.59 -9.01
C GLU A 2 -18.13 -8.57 -9.58
N LYS A 3 -19.12 -8.98 -8.78
CA LYS A 3 -20.24 -9.80 -9.25
C LYS A 3 -21.02 -9.18 -10.42
N GLN A 4 -21.25 -7.86 -10.38
CA GLN A 4 -21.93 -7.15 -11.48
C GLN A 4 -21.07 -7.14 -12.74
N PHE A 5 -19.74 -7.02 -12.62
CA PHE A 5 -18.84 -7.12 -13.76
C PHE A 5 -18.80 -8.54 -14.33
N GLU A 6 -18.84 -9.56 -13.49
CA GLU A 6 -18.94 -10.96 -13.95
C GLU A 6 -20.24 -11.23 -14.70
N GLU A 7 -21.36 -10.66 -14.23
CA GLU A 7 -22.67 -10.75 -14.92
C GLU A 7 -22.69 -10.03 -16.28
N LEU A 8 -21.79 -9.06 -16.52
CA LEU A 8 -21.66 -8.36 -17.80
C LEU A 8 -20.78 -9.10 -18.82
N ILE A 9 -20.12 -10.20 -18.43
CA ILE A 9 -19.25 -10.98 -19.33
C ILE A 9 -20.11 -12.01 -20.07
N PRO A 10 -20.23 -11.94 -21.41
CA PRO A 10 -21.08 -12.87 -22.15
C PRO A 10 -20.49 -14.29 -22.22
N HIS A 11 -19.16 -14.41 -22.21
CA HIS A 11 -18.44 -15.69 -22.30
C HIS A 11 -17.41 -15.82 -21.16
N PRO A 12 -17.84 -16.09 -19.91
CA PRO A 12 -16.93 -16.24 -18.76
C PRO A 12 -15.95 -17.41 -18.91
N GLU A 13 -16.28 -18.39 -19.74
CA GLU A 13 -15.45 -19.55 -20.08
C GLU A 13 -14.22 -19.19 -20.92
N TYR A 14 -14.22 -18.04 -21.59
CA TYR A 14 -13.08 -17.62 -22.41
C TYR A 14 -11.90 -17.17 -21.55
N PRO A 15 -10.66 -17.47 -21.98
CA PRO A 15 -9.48 -17.13 -21.20
C PRO A 15 -9.37 -15.61 -21.07
N ARG A 16 -9.30 -15.13 -19.82
CA ARG A 16 -9.08 -13.72 -19.48
C ARG A 16 -7.71 -13.19 -19.95
N GLY A 17 -6.82 -14.06 -20.39
CA GLY A 17 -5.47 -13.77 -20.87
C GLY A 17 -4.40 -13.85 -19.75
N PRO A 18 -3.15 -14.20 -20.11
CA PRO A 18 -2.08 -14.45 -19.14
C PRO A 18 -1.71 -13.19 -18.34
N ASP A 19 -1.81 -11.99 -18.92
CA ASP A 19 -1.48 -10.75 -18.23
C ASP A 19 -2.44 -10.46 -17.07
N VAL A 20 -3.73 -10.75 -17.23
CA VAL A 20 -4.75 -10.56 -16.19
C VAL A 20 -4.57 -11.58 -15.09
N ALA A 21 -4.29 -12.84 -15.43
CA ALA A 21 -3.97 -13.88 -14.44
C ALA A 21 -2.70 -13.51 -13.63
N LYS A 22 -1.65 -13.03 -14.31
CA LYS A 22 -0.43 -12.53 -13.65
C LYS A 22 -0.72 -11.32 -12.75
N ALA A 23 -1.50 -10.35 -13.24
CA ALA A 23 -1.90 -9.19 -12.45
C ALA A 23 -2.71 -9.57 -11.20
N MET A 24 -3.63 -10.53 -11.34
CA MET A 24 -4.42 -11.06 -10.23
C MET A 24 -3.54 -11.80 -9.21
N MET A 25 -2.59 -12.61 -9.68
CA MET A 25 -1.61 -13.26 -8.82
C MET A 25 -0.78 -12.21 -8.05
N VAL A 26 -0.20 -11.22 -8.72
CA VAL A 26 0.60 -10.16 -8.06
C VAL A 26 -0.25 -9.37 -7.05
N SER A 27 -1.47 -9.01 -7.43
CA SER A 27 -2.39 -8.23 -6.58
C SER A 27 -2.87 -8.99 -5.35
N THR A 28 -2.80 -10.33 -5.35
CA THR A 28 -3.19 -11.17 -4.20
C THR A 28 -1.99 -11.65 -3.38
N THR A 29 -0.85 -11.94 -4.00
CA THR A 29 0.34 -12.45 -3.31
C THR A 29 0.95 -11.40 -2.37
N ILE A 30 1.05 -10.14 -2.79
CA ILE A 30 1.68 -9.10 -1.95
C ILE A 30 0.87 -8.84 -0.67
N PRO A 31 -0.46 -8.63 -0.72
CA PRO A 31 -1.27 -8.51 0.49
C PRO A 31 -1.21 -9.76 1.39
N LYS A 32 -1.19 -10.96 0.82
CA LYS A 32 -1.05 -12.20 1.61
C LYS A 32 0.29 -12.25 2.35
N LEU A 33 1.38 -11.88 1.70
CA LEU A 33 2.69 -11.81 2.33
C LEU A 33 2.71 -10.78 3.47
N LEU A 34 2.18 -9.58 3.23
CA LEU A 34 2.06 -8.56 4.26
C LEU A 34 1.19 -9.03 5.45
N SER A 35 0.08 -9.71 5.17
CA SER A 35 -0.81 -10.27 6.20
C SER A 35 -0.09 -11.31 7.05
N TYR A 36 0.70 -12.18 6.42
CA TYR A 36 1.54 -13.13 7.13
C TYR A 36 2.57 -12.41 8.01
N THR A 37 3.28 -11.41 7.48
CA THR A 37 4.25 -10.62 8.25
C THR A 37 3.62 -9.92 9.46
N PHE A 38 2.46 -9.27 9.29
CA PHE A 38 1.75 -8.62 10.39
C PHE A 38 1.20 -9.61 11.42
N SER A 39 0.63 -10.73 10.98
CA SER A 39 -0.05 -11.66 11.89
C SER A 39 0.92 -12.52 12.70
N TYR A 40 2.06 -12.89 12.13
CA TYR A 40 3.00 -13.80 12.77
C TYR A 40 4.25 -13.08 13.28
N ILE A 41 4.96 -12.36 12.40
CA ILE A 41 6.26 -11.78 12.76
C ILE A 41 6.08 -10.59 13.70
N ALA A 42 5.16 -9.68 13.40
CA ALA A 42 4.92 -8.52 14.26
C ALA A 42 4.41 -8.94 15.65
N THR A 43 3.53 -9.94 15.73
CA THR A 43 3.03 -10.47 17.02
C THR A 43 4.15 -10.97 17.92
N ILE A 44 5.11 -11.72 17.37
CA ILE A 44 6.26 -12.24 18.13
C ILE A 44 7.12 -11.07 18.63
N LEU A 45 7.44 -10.12 17.74
CA LEU A 45 8.27 -8.96 18.10
C LEU A 45 7.58 -8.10 19.17
N VAL A 46 6.30 -7.79 19.01
CA VAL A 46 5.51 -7.04 19.99
C VAL A 46 5.44 -7.79 21.31
N GLY A 47 5.29 -9.12 21.30
CA GLY A 47 5.34 -9.94 22.51
C GLY A 47 6.66 -9.78 23.26
N ILE A 48 7.79 -9.86 22.56
CA ILE A 48 9.12 -9.67 23.16
C ILE A 48 9.21 -8.29 23.83
N PHE A 49 8.79 -7.22 23.15
CA PHE A 49 8.84 -5.87 23.71
C PHE A 49 7.86 -5.65 24.86
N ALA A 50 6.61 -6.14 24.71
CA ALA A 50 5.55 -5.95 25.70
C ALA A 50 5.89 -6.59 27.05
N PHE A 51 6.53 -7.76 27.04
CA PHE A 51 6.97 -8.44 28.26
C PHE A 51 8.40 -8.11 28.67
N SER A 52 9.05 -7.12 28.05
CA SER A 52 10.39 -6.65 28.45
C SER A 52 10.33 -5.42 29.36
N GLN A 53 11.45 -5.11 30.01
CA GLN A 53 11.63 -3.85 30.75
C GLN A 53 11.58 -2.61 29.83
N LEU A 54 11.70 -2.79 28.51
CA LEU A 54 11.57 -1.73 27.50
C LEU A 54 10.11 -1.36 27.22
N ASN A 55 9.14 -2.03 27.83
CA ASN A 55 7.74 -1.66 27.71
C ASN A 55 7.54 -0.22 28.25
N PRO A 56 7.00 0.72 27.45
CA PRO A 56 6.81 2.10 27.89
C PRO A 56 5.87 2.21 29.10
N LEU A 57 4.86 1.34 29.19
CA LEU A 57 3.95 1.31 30.35
C LEU A 57 4.69 0.88 31.62
N TYR A 58 5.62 -0.07 31.51
CA TYR A 58 6.47 -0.49 32.63
C TYR A 58 7.35 0.67 33.09
N SER A 59 8.02 1.35 32.14
CA SER A 59 8.88 2.50 32.43
C SER A 59 8.12 3.64 33.11
N ILE A 60 6.94 4.00 32.59
CA ILE A 60 6.08 5.05 33.17
C ILE A 60 5.68 4.69 34.60
N LEU A 61 5.19 3.46 34.82
CA LEU A 61 4.75 3.05 36.14
C LEU A 61 5.92 2.99 37.13
N HIS A 62 7.09 2.53 36.68
CA HIS A 62 8.30 2.47 37.50
C HIS A 62 8.76 3.87 37.92
N THR A 63 8.67 4.87 37.02
CA THR A 63 8.98 6.27 37.34
C THR A 63 8.01 6.87 38.35
N ILE A 64 6.72 6.53 38.28
CA ILE A 64 5.71 7.02 39.23
C ILE A 64 5.85 6.32 40.60
N TYR A 65 6.08 5.02 40.58
CA TYR A 65 6.16 4.19 41.77
C TYR A 65 7.21 3.08 41.60
N ASN A 66 8.24 3.12 42.44
CA ASN A 66 9.30 2.11 42.42
C ASN A 66 8.84 0.81 43.11
N PHE A 67 7.98 0.05 42.42
CA PHE A 67 7.47 -1.24 42.89
C PHE A 67 8.55 -2.32 43.00
N GLU A 68 9.72 -2.16 42.38
CA GLU A 68 10.83 -3.11 42.50
C GLU A 68 11.32 -3.23 43.95
N LYS A 69 11.19 -2.15 44.75
CA LYS A 69 11.46 -2.17 46.20
C LYS A 69 10.55 -3.11 46.99
N SER A 70 9.36 -3.41 46.46
CA SER A 70 8.38 -4.30 47.12
C SER A 70 8.70 -5.79 46.92
N GLY A 71 9.73 -6.11 46.12
CA GLY A 71 10.22 -7.47 45.88
C GLY A 71 10.05 -7.92 44.43
N GLN A 72 10.86 -8.90 44.04
CA GLN A 72 10.94 -9.39 42.66
C GLN A 72 9.62 -9.99 42.14
N LEU A 73 8.85 -10.66 43.01
CA LEU A 73 7.53 -11.20 42.64
C LEU A 73 6.54 -10.10 42.23
N VAL A 74 6.53 -8.98 42.95
CA VAL A 74 5.66 -7.83 42.62
C VAL A 74 6.07 -7.24 41.28
N ALA A 75 7.36 -7.08 41.02
CA ALA A 75 7.87 -6.58 39.74
C ALA A 75 7.46 -7.49 38.56
N ILE A 76 7.61 -8.81 38.69
CA ILE A 76 7.22 -9.78 37.66
C ILE A 76 5.71 -9.74 37.40
N LEU A 77 4.89 -9.66 38.45
CA LEU A 77 3.44 -9.56 38.32
C LEU A 77 3.01 -8.28 37.61
N VAL A 78 3.60 -7.14 37.99
CA VAL A 78 3.35 -5.84 37.34
C VAL A 78 3.79 -5.88 35.87
N GLN A 79 4.99 -6.38 35.59
CA GLN A 79 5.51 -6.51 34.23
C GLN A 79 4.64 -7.41 33.35
N THR A 80 4.18 -8.54 33.89
CA THR A 80 3.30 -9.47 33.17
C THR A 80 1.94 -8.84 32.91
N GLY A 81 1.35 -8.17 33.90
CA GLY A 81 0.07 -7.47 33.75
C GLY A 81 0.14 -6.36 32.70
N LEU A 82 1.12 -5.47 32.80
CA LEU A 82 1.32 -4.40 31.83
C LEU A 82 1.69 -4.92 30.43
N GLY A 83 2.44 -6.02 30.36
CA GLY A 83 2.76 -6.70 29.11
C GLY A 83 1.54 -7.26 28.42
N PHE A 84 0.61 -7.87 29.16
CA PHE A 84 -0.65 -8.35 28.61
C PHE A 84 -1.49 -7.19 28.03
N PHE A 85 -1.70 -6.12 28.80
CA PHE A 85 -2.46 -4.95 28.30
C PHE A 85 -1.78 -4.27 27.12
N GLY A 86 -0.45 -4.11 27.16
CA GLY A 86 0.34 -3.53 26.09
C GLY A 86 0.28 -4.37 24.80
N LEU A 87 0.40 -5.69 24.92
CA LEU A 87 0.28 -6.62 23.80
C LEU A 87 -1.12 -6.56 23.20
N SER A 88 -2.17 -6.68 24.01
CA SER A 88 -3.56 -6.63 23.51
C SER A 88 -3.87 -5.31 22.81
N GLY A 89 -3.51 -4.17 23.41
CA GLY A 89 -3.71 -2.85 22.80
C GLY A 89 -2.97 -2.70 21.47
N THR A 90 -1.70 -3.09 21.43
CA THR A 90 -0.87 -3.03 20.22
C THR A 90 -1.39 -3.96 19.12
N MET A 91 -1.85 -5.16 19.47
CA MET A 91 -2.43 -6.09 18.50
C MET A 91 -3.76 -5.60 17.92
N ILE A 92 -4.62 -4.96 18.72
CA ILE A 92 -5.82 -4.30 18.22
C ILE A 92 -5.44 -3.20 17.23
N MET A 93 -4.48 -2.34 17.58
CA MET A 93 -4.01 -1.27 16.70
C MET A 93 -3.44 -1.82 15.38
N PHE A 94 -2.56 -2.84 15.43
CA PHE A 94 -2.01 -3.46 14.22
C PHE A 94 -3.07 -4.16 13.37
N SER A 95 -4.06 -4.81 13.99
CA SER A 95 -5.16 -5.44 13.27
C SER A 95 -6.00 -4.39 12.54
N THR A 96 -6.40 -3.31 13.22
CA THR A 96 -7.15 -2.21 12.60
C THR A 96 -6.37 -1.58 11.45
N PHE A 97 -5.09 -1.28 11.67
CA PHE A 97 -4.22 -0.72 10.64
C PHE A 97 -4.05 -1.67 9.45
N GLY A 98 -3.82 -2.96 9.72
CA GLY A 98 -3.71 -4.00 8.70
C GLY A 98 -4.97 -4.12 7.85
N ILE A 99 -6.16 -4.12 8.47
CA ILE A 99 -7.43 -4.15 7.75
C ILE A 99 -7.57 -2.94 6.82
N CYS A 100 -7.25 -1.74 7.29
CA CYS A 100 -7.26 -0.53 6.46
C CYS A 100 -6.32 -0.70 5.25
N LEU A 101 -5.06 -1.10 5.47
CA LEU A 101 -4.10 -1.32 4.39
C LEU A 101 -4.57 -2.38 3.38
N PHE A 102 -5.15 -3.49 3.85
CA PHE A 102 -5.66 -4.53 2.95
C PHE A 102 -6.85 -4.04 2.14
N LEU A 103 -7.75 -3.27 2.73
CA LEU A 103 -8.89 -2.70 2.01
C LEU A 103 -8.41 -1.77 0.89
N ILE A 104 -7.42 -0.92 1.17
CA ILE A 104 -6.82 -0.01 0.18
C ILE A 104 -6.09 -0.80 -0.91
N GLY A 105 -5.19 -1.71 -0.52
CA GLY A 105 -4.42 -2.49 -1.47
C GLY A 105 -5.29 -3.36 -2.37
N TYR A 106 -6.30 -4.01 -1.79
CA TYR A 106 -7.30 -4.78 -2.55
C TYR A 106 -8.09 -3.89 -3.51
N SER A 107 -8.53 -2.72 -3.06
CA SER A 107 -9.25 -1.74 -3.87
C SER A 107 -8.47 -1.29 -5.10
N ILE A 108 -7.19 -0.92 -4.93
CA ILE A 108 -6.29 -0.53 -6.02
C ILE A 108 -6.01 -1.74 -6.93
N GLY A 109 -5.76 -2.92 -6.35
CA GLY A 109 -5.53 -4.16 -7.09
C GLY A 109 -6.72 -4.55 -7.96
N CYS A 110 -7.94 -4.44 -7.43
CA CYS A 110 -9.19 -4.68 -8.13
C CYS A 110 -9.31 -3.72 -9.34
N LEU A 111 -9.13 -2.42 -9.13
CA LEU A 111 -9.11 -1.44 -10.23
C LEU A 111 -8.07 -1.77 -11.31
N PHE A 112 -6.86 -2.17 -10.90
CA PHE A 112 -5.81 -2.56 -11.84
C PHE A 112 -6.20 -3.77 -12.67
N VAL A 113 -6.64 -4.85 -12.03
CA VAL A 113 -7.01 -6.11 -12.68
C VAL A 113 -8.16 -5.90 -13.65
N TRP A 114 -9.21 -5.16 -13.25
CA TRP A 114 -10.36 -4.90 -14.12
C TRP A 114 -10.03 -3.94 -15.26
N THR A 115 -9.21 -2.92 -15.03
CA THR A 115 -8.76 -2.03 -16.12
C THR A 115 -7.91 -2.81 -17.13
N LEU A 116 -7.04 -3.72 -16.66
CA LEU A 116 -6.25 -4.58 -17.52
C LEU A 116 -7.10 -5.62 -18.27
N PHE A 117 -8.17 -6.11 -17.64
CA PHE A 117 -9.14 -7.01 -18.27
C PHE A 117 -9.87 -6.34 -19.43
N LEU A 118 -10.25 -5.07 -19.26
CA LEU A 118 -10.89 -4.29 -20.34
C LEU A 118 -9.94 -3.94 -21.48
N LEU A 119 -8.63 -4.04 -21.28
CA LEU A 119 -7.64 -3.68 -22.30
C LEU A 119 -7.79 -4.61 -23.53
N PRO A 120 -8.11 -4.06 -24.72
CA PRO A 120 -8.21 -4.86 -25.94
C PRO A 120 -6.91 -5.61 -26.22
N ASN A 121 -7.04 -6.87 -26.62
CA ASN A 121 -5.89 -7.66 -27.05
C ASN A 121 -5.58 -7.33 -28.51
N ASP A 122 -4.30 -7.06 -28.79
CA ASP A 122 -3.86 -6.83 -30.16
C ASP A 122 -3.66 -8.19 -30.81
N ASP A 123 -4.59 -8.58 -31.68
CA ASP A 123 -4.40 -9.76 -32.50
C ASP A 123 -3.33 -9.45 -33.55
N LYS A 124 -2.08 -9.82 -33.25
CA LYS A 124 -0.93 -9.58 -34.14
C LYS A 124 -1.10 -10.26 -35.50
N ILE A 125 -1.93 -11.30 -35.59
CA ILE A 125 -2.09 -12.10 -36.81
C ILE A 125 -3.08 -11.42 -37.75
N HIS A 126 -4.18 -10.90 -37.22
CA HIS A 126 -5.25 -10.30 -38.04
C HIS A 126 -5.28 -8.77 -38.01
N GLY A 127 -4.42 -8.13 -37.22
CA GLY A 127 -4.42 -6.67 -37.03
C GLY A 127 -5.69 -6.13 -36.35
N SER A 128 -6.62 -7.00 -35.93
CA SER A 128 -7.88 -6.62 -35.31
C SER A 128 -7.72 -6.52 -33.79
N CYS A 129 -7.98 -5.35 -33.22
CA CYS A 129 -8.16 -5.22 -31.77
C CYS A 129 -9.48 -5.88 -31.37
N LYS A 130 -9.43 -6.90 -30.50
CA LYS A 130 -10.62 -7.56 -29.96
C LYS A 130 -10.66 -7.41 -28.45
N LEU A 131 -11.85 -7.14 -27.92
CA LEU A 131 -12.11 -7.14 -26.49
C LEU A 131 -12.09 -8.59 -25.95
N ARG A 132 -11.69 -8.75 -24.69
CA ARG A 132 -11.59 -10.07 -24.06
C ARG A 132 -12.98 -10.63 -23.79
N CYS A 133 -13.10 -11.96 -23.73
CA CYS A 133 -14.33 -12.68 -23.38
C CYS A 133 -15.57 -12.28 -24.21
N GLY A 134 -15.38 -11.88 -25.46
CA GLY A 134 -16.47 -11.49 -26.36
C GLY A 134 -17.24 -10.23 -25.92
N ILE A 135 -16.65 -9.40 -25.07
CA ILE A 135 -17.31 -8.19 -24.57
C ILE A 135 -17.53 -7.21 -25.72
N ASN A 136 -18.75 -6.67 -25.82
CA ASN A 136 -19.10 -5.64 -26.78
C ASN A 136 -18.52 -4.28 -26.37
N PHE A 137 -18.32 -3.40 -27.34
CA PHE A 137 -17.79 -2.05 -27.11
C PHE A 137 -18.61 -1.28 -26.06
N ASP A 138 -19.93 -1.30 -26.18
CA ASP A 138 -20.84 -0.59 -25.26
C ASP A 138 -20.73 -1.12 -23.82
N THR A 139 -20.65 -2.44 -23.67
CA THR A 139 -20.46 -3.10 -22.38
C THR A 139 -19.11 -2.72 -21.77
N ALA A 140 -18.04 -2.70 -22.56
CA ALA A 140 -16.71 -2.28 -22.08
C ALA A 140 -16.70 -0.81 -21.62
N ILE A 141 -17.39 0.08 -22.34
CA ILE A 141 -17.56 1.48 -21.94
C ILE A 141 -18.36 1.61 -20.64
N LYS A 142 -19.44 0.83 -20.50
CA LYS A 142 -20.23 0.79 -19.27
C LYS A 142 -19.38 0.32 -18.07
N MET A 143 -18.68 -0.80 -18.21
CA MET A 143 -17.77 -1.31 -17.18
C MET A 143 -16.68 -0.30 -16.84
N TYR A 144 -16.14 0.42 -17.82
CA TYR A 144 -15.13 1.45 -17.58
C TYR A 144 -15.67 2.64 -16.78
N ASN A 145 -16.91 3.07 -17.06
CA ASN A 145 -17.59 4.11 -16.29
C ASN A 145 -17.87 3.65 -14.85
N ASP A 146 -18.27 2.39 -14.66
CA ASP A 146 -18.48 1.82 -13.33
C ASP A 146 -17.15 1.76 -12.54
N LEU A 147 -16.04 1.40 -13.19
CA LEU A 147 -14.68 1.49 -12.61
C LEU A 147 -14.29 2.92 -12.24
N ARG A 148 -14.74 3.91 -13.01
CA ARG A 148 -14.53 5.32 -12.70
C ARG A 148 -15.29 5.72 -11.43
N VAL A 149 -16.55 5.29 -11.30
CA VAL A 149 -17.34 5.51 -10.08
C VAL A 149 -16.65 4.84 -8.89
N MET A 150 -16.17 3.60 -9.06
CA MET A 150 -15.37 2.91 -8.03
C MET A 150 -14.14 3.71 -7.62
N THR A 151 -13.41 4.25 -8.61
CA THR A 151 -12.22 5.07 -8.36
C THR A 151 -12.54 6.32 -7.53
N ILE A 152 -13.66 6.99 -7.84
CA ILE A 152 -14.10 8.19 -7.10
C ILE A 152 -14.50 7.83 -5.67
N VAL A 153 -15.31 6.78 -5.50
CA VAL A 153 -15.74 6.32 -4.17
C VAL A 153 -14.54 5.90 -3.33
N GLN A 154 -13.58 5.19 -3.93
CA GLN A 154 -12.35 4.80 -3.25
C GLN A 154 -11.48 6.00 -2.90
N SER A 155 -11.34 7.00 -3.78
CA SER A 155 -10.56 8.20 -3.45
C SER A 155 -11.17 9.00 -2.30
N GLU A 156 -12.50 9.14 -2.25
CA GLU A 156 -13.18 9.80 -1.14
C GLU A 156 -13.03 8.98 0.15
N PHE A 157 -13.21 7.66 0.06
CA PHE A 157 -12.99 6.75 1.19
C PHE A 157 -11.56 6.89 1.72
N PHE A 158 -10.55 6.86 0.86
CA PHE A 158 -9.14 6.99 1.25
C PHE A 158 -8.82 8.36 1.85
N ARG A 159 -9.50 9.43 1.43
CA ARG A 159 -9.31 10.76 2.03
C ARG A 159 -9.73 10.82 3.49
N GLU A 160 -10.75 10.05 3.88
CA GLU A 160 -11.18 9.94 5.28
C GLU A 160 -10.18 9.14 6.13
N PHE A 161 -9.37 8.27 5.53
CA PHE A 161 -8.24 7.68 6.22
C PHE A 161 -7.05 8.64 6.16
N ILE A 162 -6.76 9.30 7.28
CA ILE A 162 -5.57 10.16 7.44
C ILE A 162 -4.30 9.37 7.11
N SER A 163 -4.25 8.07 7.46
CA SER A 163 -3.08 7.21 7.28
C SER A 163 -2.65 7.06 5.82
N PRO A 164 -3.52 6.69 4.86
CA PRO A 164 -3.25 6.72 3.42
C PRO A 164 -2.88 8.09 2.88
N CYS A 165 -3.46 9.18 3.35
CA CYS A 165 -3.04 10.50 2.89
C CYS A 165 -1.64 10.87 3.41
N MET A 166 -1.29 10.37 4.59
CA MET A 166 -0.01 10.60 5.25
C MET A 166 0.98 9.44 5.05
N HIS A 167 0.68 8.46 4.21
CA HIS A 167 1.47 7.21 4.13
C HIS A 167 2.92 7.49 3.77
N HIS A 168 3.17 8.43 2.86
CA HIS A 168 4.51 8.89 2.51
C HIS A 168 5.24 9.50 3.72
N VAL A 169 4.57 10.39 4.47
CA VAL A 169 5.15 11.03 5.67
C VAL A 169 5.43 9.97 6.73
N LEU A 170 4.48 9.07 6.98
CA LEU A 170 4.64 7.97 7.94
C LEU A 170 5.77 7.03 7.52
N ALA A 171 5.87 6.68 6.24
CA ALA A 171 6.94 5.85 5.71
C ALA A 171 8.31 6.51 5.88
N VAL A 172 8.42 7.80 5.58
CA VAL A 172 9.66 8.58 5.79
C VAL A 172 10.01 8.62 7.27
N VAL A 173 9.07 8.98 8.16
CA VAL A 173 9.32 9.06 9.61
C VAL A 173 9.74 7.70 10.17
N MET A 174 9.05 6.62 9.81
CA MET A 174 9.40 5.27 10.25
C MET A 174 10.76 4.83 9.72
N ALA A 175 11.05 5.08 8.45
CA ALA A 175 12.34 4.75 7.84
C ALA A 175 13.48 5.54 8.47
N THR A 176 13.34 6.86 8.61
CA THR A 176 14.31 7.73 9.29
C THR A 176 14.55 7.28 10.73
N GLY A 177 13.49 7.01 11.50
CA GLY A 177 13.61 6.52 12.87
C GLY A 177 14.33 5.17 12.97
N ALA A 178 14.05 4.25 12.03
CA ALA A 178 14.70 2.95 11.97
C ALA A 178 16.19 3.06 11.61
N VAL A 179 16.54 3.86 10.59
CA VAL A 179 17.94 4.06 10.16
C VAL A 179 18.72 4.79 11.26
N TYR A 180 18.17 5.86 11.82
CA TYR A 180 18.77 6.57 12.95
C TYR A 180 19.04 5.63 14.13
N SER A 181 18.07 4.77 14.47
CA SER A 181 18.20 3.80 15.56
C SER A 181 19.34 2.79 15.33
N VAL A 182 19.52 2.35 14.09
CA VAL A 182 20.62 1.44 13.69
C VAL A 182 21.96 2.17 13.70
N LEU A 183 22.05 3.39 13.16
CA LEU A 183 23.29 4.17 13.16
C LEU A 183 23.74 4.52 14.58
N SER A 184 22.81 4.94 15.43
CA SER A 184 23.08 5.21 16.85
C SER A 184 23.60 3.97 17.59
N ASP A 185 23.08 2.78 17.27
CA ASP A 185 23.55 1.52 17.86
C ASP A 185 24.95 1.11 17.39
N VAL A 186 25.30 1.45 16.14
CA VAL A 186 26.65 1.19 15.59
C VAL A 186 27.68 2.19 16.14
N SER A 187 27.25 3.44 16.39
CA SER A 187 28.13 4.53 16.81
C SER A 187 28.44 4.54 18.31
N ILE A 188 27.48 4.16 19.16
CA ILE A 188 27.64 4.16 20.62
C ILE A 188 28.15 2.79 21.06
N GLU A 189 29.16 2.73 21.95
CA GLU A 189 29.72 1.45 22.47
C GLU A 189 28.69 0.56 23.21
N ASN A 190 27.51 1.08 23.53
CA ASN A 190 26.41 0.32 24.12
C ASN A 190 25.65 -0.47 23.05
N ARG A 191 26.12 -1.69 22.79
CA ARG A 191 25.45 -2.65 21.90
C ARG A 191 24.03 -2.97 22.39
N LYS A 192 23.01 -2.53 21.65
CA LYS A 192 21.62 -2.97 21.86
C LYS A 192 21.47 -4.45 21.46
N PRO A 193 20.42 -5.13 21.95
CA PRO A 193 20.16 -6.50 21.56
C PRO A 193 19.90 -6.63 20.06
N ILE A 194 20.38 -7.72 19.44
CA ILE A 194 20.24 -8.02 18.00
C ILE A 194 18.78 -7.90 17.52
N TRP A 195 17.82 -8.29 18.35
CA TRP A 195 16.37 -8.21 18.06
C TRP A 195 15.90 -6.77 17.75
N PHE A 196 16.55 -5.76 18.33
CA PHE A 196 16.25 -4.36 18.06
C PHE A 196 16.61 -3.99 16.62
N ILE A 197 17.82 -4.36 16.17
CA ILE A 197 18.27 -4.14 14.79
C ILE A 197 17.36 -4.87 13.80
N VAL A 198 17.02 -6.12 14.08
CA VAL A 198 16.09 -6.92 13.24
C VAL A 198 14.73 -6.22 13.12
N THR A 199 14.21 -5.67 14.22
CA THR A 199 12.95 -4.93 14.22
C THR A 199 13.04 -3.67 13.36
N CYS A 200 14.14 -2.91 13.46
CA CYS A 200 14.35 -1.72 12.63
C CYS A 200 14.41 -2.05 11.14
N LEU A 201 15.13 -3.11 10.76
CA LEU A 201 15.20 -3.58 9.37
C LEU A 201 13.84 -4.04 8.84
N LEU A 202 13.04 -4.70 9.68
CA LEU A 202 11.69 -5.11 9.32
C LEU A 202 10.77 -3.89 9.09
N ILE A 203 10.82 -2.90 9.98
CA ILE A 203 10.06 -1.64 9.81
C ILE A 203 10.45 -0.95 8.50
N LEU A 204 11.75 -0.87 8.20
CA LEU A 204 12.25 -0.29 6.95
C LEU A 204 11.73 -1.05 5.72
N GLY A 205 11.79 -2.39 5.76
CA GLY A 205 11.30 -3.24 4.68
C GLY A 205 9.79 -3.10 4.46
N VAL A 206 9.00 -3.00 5.52
CA VAL A 206 7.54 -2.79 5.45
C VAL A 206 7.22 -1.41 4.89
N ALA A 207 7.86 -0.35 5.41
CA ALA A 207 7.68 1.03 4.91
C ALA A 207 8.01 1.13 3.42
N TRP A 208 9.15 0.58 3.01
CA TRP A 208 9.57 0.54 1.61
C TRP A 208 8.58 -0.24 0.73
N SER A 209 8.14 -1.41 1.18
CA SER A 209 7.22 -2.26 0.42
C SER A 209 5.85 -1.60 0.22
N MET A 210 5.31 -0.94 1.25
CA MET A 210 4.03 -0.24 1.16
C MET A 210 4.09 0.94 0.19
N GLU A 211 5.15 1.74 0.28
CA GLU A 211 5.37 2.90 -0.59
C GLU A 211 5.53 2.46 -2.04
N PHE A 212 6.42 1.49 -2.27
CA PHE A 212 6.68 0.93 -3.59
C PHE A 212 5.40 0.33 -4.20
N TYR A 213 4.64 -0.45 -3.43
CA TYR A 213 3.40 -1.06 -3.88
C TYR A 213 2.36 0.01 -4.27
N SER A 214 2.13 1.00 -3.41
CA SER A 214 1.12 2.05 -3.64
C SER A 214 1.43 2.85 -4.90
N ILE A 215 2.67 3.31 -5.04
CA ILE A 215 3.12 4.06 -6.23
C ILE A 215 3.03 3.20 -7.49
N CYS A 216 3.59 1.99 -7.46
CA CYS A 216 3.66 1.15 -8.65
C CYS A 216 2.28 0.73 -9.13
N MET A 217 1.37 0.38 -8.21
CA MET A 217 0.03 -0.06 -8.57
C MET A 217 -0.82 1.10 -9.11
N VAL A 218 -0.78 2.27 -8.47
CA VAL A 218 -1.48 3.47 -9.00
C VAL A 218 -0.95 3.87 -10.38
N ALA A 219 0.37 3.86 -10.56
CA ALA A 219 0.97 4.15 -11.86
C ALA A 219 0.52 3.15 -12.92
N LYS A 220 0.47 1.85 -12.59
CA LYS A 220 -0.01 0.80 -13.49
C LYS A 220 -1.48 0.94 -13.85
N VAL A 221 -2.35 1.30 -12.89
CA VAL A 221 -3.77 1.60 -13.15
C VAL A 221 -3.89 2.75 -14.15
N GLY A 222 -3.18 3.86 -13.91
CA GLY A 222 -3.20 5.02 -14.81
C GLY A 222 -2.70 4.71 -16.21
N VAL A 223 -1.60 3.94 -16.34
CA VAL A 223 -1.08 3.49 -17.64
C VAL A 223 -2.08 2.58 -18.34
N ALA A 224 -2.60 1.56 -17.66
CA ALA A 224 -3.59 0.63 -18.24
C ALA A 224 -4.85 1.37 -18.71
N SER A 225 -5.31 2.35 -17.95
CA SER A 225 -6.46 3.18 -18.26
C SER A 225 -6.24 4.06 -19.49
N ARG A 226 -5.07 4.70 -19.60
CA ARG A 226 -4.68 5.46 -20.81
C ARG A 226 -4.56 4.56 -22.03
N MET A 227 -3.99 3.37 -21.88
CA MET A 227 -3.88 2.39 -22.95
C MET A 227 -5.25 1.91 -23.41
N PHE A 228 -6.17 1.65 -22.49
CA PHE A 228 -7.55 1.30 -22.80
C PHE A 228 -8.21 2.39 -23.66
N LEU A 229 -8.22 3.64 -23.20
CA LEU A 229 -8.83 4.75 -23.95
C LEU A 229 -8.18 4.94 -25.33
N SER A 230 -6.86 4.83 -25.42
CA SER A 230 -6.12 4.92 -26.70
C SER A 230 -6.53 3.81 -27.67
N LYS A 231 -6.61 2.56 -27.21
CA LYS A 231 -7.04 1.43 -28.04
C LYS A 231 -8.51 1.53 -28.45
N MET A 232 -9.40 1.93 -27.53
CA MET A 232 -10.81 2.12 -27.83
C MET A 232 -11.02 3.22 -28.88
N ARG A 233 -10.25 4.32 -28.81
CA ARG A 233 -10.25 5.38 -29.84
C ARG A 233 -9.77 4.86 -31.20
N ARG A 234 -8.80 3.94 -31.24
CA ARG A 234 -8.36 3.31 -32.50
C ARG A 234 -9.44 2.39 -33.08
N MET A 235 -10.17 1.66 -32.24
CA MET A 235 -11.22 0.73 -32.67
C MET A 235 -12.46 1.43 -33.24
N LYS A 236 -12.88 2.56 -32.65
CA LYS A 236 -14.12 3.27 -33.01
C LYS A 236 -13.91 4.72 -33.47
N GLY A 237 -12.67 5.11 -33.78
CA GLY A 237 -12.31 6.50 -34.08
C GLY A 237 -12.98 7.09 -35.32
N ASN A 238 -13.44 6.24 -36.24
CA ASN A 238 -14.18 6.67 -37.44
C ASN A 238 -15.63 7.07 -37.14
N ASP A 239 -16.18 6.67 -35.99
CA ASP A 239 -17.51 7.06 -35.55
C ASP A 239 -17.42 8.37 -34.75
N THR A 240 -18.00 9.44 -35.29
CA THR A 240 -17.97 10.78 -34.70
C THR A 240 -18.56 10.78 -33.28
N TYR A 241 -19.64 10.06 -33.05
CA TYR A 241 -20.30 10.02 -31.74
C TYR A 241 -19.38 9.37 -30.69
N TRP A 242 -18.84 8.19 -30.99
CA TRP A 242 -17.95 7.48 -30.05
C TRP A 242 -16.61 8.17 -29.85
N SER A 243 -16.09 8.83 -30.89
CA SER A 243 -14.89 9.64 -30.78
C SER A 243 -15.06 10.76 -29.74
N GLU A 244 -16.19 11.48 -29.77
CA GLU A 244 -16.50 12.53 -28.79
C GLU A 244 -16.70 11.97 -27.37
N VAL A 245 -17.45 10.86 -27.23
CA VAL A 245 -17.61 10.18 -25.93
C VAL A 245 -16.24 9.78 -25.35
N LEU A 246 -15.38 9.15 -26.14
CA LEU A 246 -14.04 8.72 -25.71
C LEU A 246 -13.08 9.90 -25.46
N LYS A 247 -13.27 11.06 -26.09
CA LYS A 247 -12.52 12.29 -25.79
C LYS A 247 -12.93 12.89 -24.45
N SER A 248 -14.21 12.83 -24.09
CA SER A 248 -14.71 13.29 -22.79
C SER A 248 -14.32 12.39 -21.62
N MET A 249 -13.92 11.13 -21.90
CA MET A 249 -13.47 10.20 -20.89
C MET A 249 -12.07 10.53 -20.39
N LEU A 250 -11.95 10.65 -19.07
CA LEU A 250 -10.67 10.79 -18.38
C LEU A 250 -10.14 9.42 -17.97
N PRO A 251 -8.81 9.24 -17.96
CA PRO A 251 -8.22 8.02 -17.44
C PRO A 251 -8.56 7.87 -15.95
N ASN A 252 -9.12 6.72 -15.58
CA ASN A 252 -9.16 6.25 -14.18
C ASN A 252 -7.73 6.25 -13.62
N ALA A 253 -7.41 7.26 -12.82
CA ALA A 253 -6.20 7.36 -12.02
C ALA A 253 -6.65 7.74 -10.61
N ILE A 254 -6.31 6.90 -9.64
CA ILE A 254 -6.58 7.20 -8.24
C ILE A 254 -5.59 8.28 -7.83
N ASN A 255 -6.08 9.44 -7.40
CA ASN A 255 -5.23 10.43 -6.79
C ASN A 255 -5.12 10.11 -5.29
N LEU A 256 -4.03 9.45 -4.88
CA LEU A 256 -3.78 9.08 -3.48
C LEU A 256 -3.09 10.20 -2.68
N GLU A 257 -2.51 11.20 -3.35
CA GLU A 257 -1.83 12.30 -2.67
C GLU A 257 -2.75 13.50 -2.48
N LEU A 258 -2.80 13.99 -1.24
CA LEU A 258 -3.45 15.26 -0.88
C LEU A 258 -2.71 16.46 -1.50
N PHE A 259 -1.47 16.25 -1.96
CA PHE A 259 -0.64 17.22 -2.67
C PHE A 259 0.26 16.51 -3.68
N THR A 260 0.01 16.62 -4.99
CA THR A 260 1.00 17.17 -5.94
C THR A 260 0.43 17.40 -7.34
N SER A 261 1.11 18.32 -8.03
CA SER A 261 0.77 18.97 -9.29
C SER A 261 0.27 18.04 -10.41
N VAL A 262 -0.57 18.62 -11.27
CA VAL A 262 -1.06 18.09 -12.56
C VAL A 262 0.05 17.40 -13.38
N ASP A 263 1.31 17.77 -13.20
CA ASP A 263 2.46 17.20 -13.90
C ASP A 263 2.80 15.75 -13.49
N SER A 264 2.61 15.36 -12.23
CA SER A 264 2.78 13.95 -11.79
C SER A 264 1.71 13.05 -12.39
N ILE A 265 0.49 13.58 -12.54
CA ILE A 265 -0.64 12.89 -13.17
C ILE A 265 -0.43 12.76 -14.69
N LYS A 266 0.13 13.81 -15.31
CA LYS A 266 0.34 13.90 -16.77
C LYS A 266 1.54 13.09 -17.25
N ASN A 267 2.67 13.15 -16.53
CA ASN A 267 3.94 12.54 -16.95
C ASN A 267 4.20 11.17 -16.30
N GLY A 268 3.39 10.78 -15.31
CA GLY A 268 3.55 9.54 -14.54
C GLY A 268 4.52 9.69 -13.37
N ILE A 269 4.40 8.81 -12.39
CA ILE A 269 5.30 8.78 -11.23
C ILE A 269 6.63 8.19 -11.69
N GLY A 270 7.61 9.06 -11.97
CA GLY A 270 8.94 8.67 -12.40
C GLY A 270 9.81 8.18 -11.24
N MET A 271 10.91 7.47 -11.56
CA MET A 271 11.95 7.05 -10.61
C MET A 271 12.42 8.19 -9.69
N LYS A 272 12.37 9.43 -10.18
CA LYS A 272 12.68 10.65 -9.41
C LYS A 272 11.88 10.76 -8.11
N TYR A 273 10.63 10.32 -8.07
CA TYR A 273 9.84 10.32 -6.84
C TYR A 273 10.45 9.39 -5.78
N PHE A 274 10.84 8.19 -6.19
CA PHE A 274 11.46 7.21 -5.30
C PHE A 274 12.84 7.66 -4.83
N LEU A 275 13.64 8.28 -5.70
CA LEU A 275 14.91 8.89 -5.31
C LEU A 275 14.69 10.02 -4.30
N ASN A 276 13.70 10.88 -4.51
CA ASN A 276 13.35 11.93 -3.54
C ASN A 276 12.95 11.36 -2.18
N PHE A 277 12.30 10.19 -2.11
CA PHE A 277 12.01 9.52 -0.85
C PHE A 277 13.29 9.11 -0.12
N LEU A 278 14.23 8.46 -0.82
CA LEU A 278 15.52 8.06 -0.26
C LEU A 278 16.36 9.26 0.18
N ASP A 279 16.38 10.32 -0.63
CA ASP A 279 17.06 11.57 -0.32
C ASP A 279 16.50 12.18 0.97
N ARG A 280 15.17 12.29 1.10
CA ARG A 280 14.52 12.80 2.33
C ARG A 280 14.85 11.96 3.56
N VAL A 281 14.78 10.63 3.45
CA VAL A 281 15.11 9.73 4.57
C VAL A 281 16.56 9.94 4.99
N THR A 282 17.48 10.05 4.03
CA THR A 282 18.90 10.26 4.27
C THR A 282 19.16 11.62 4.90
N ASP A 283 18.63 12.69 4.33
CA ASP A 283 18.78 14.07 4.80
C ASP A 283 18.29 14.23 6.24
N TYR A 284 17.10 13.71 6.55
CA TYR A 284 16.56 13.77 7.92
C TYR A 284 17.35 12.89 8.90
N THR A 285 17.86 11.75 8.45
CA THR A 285 18.68 10.88 9.30
C THR A 285 20.00 11.56 9.65
N VAL A 286 20.68 12.15 8.65
CA VAL A 286 21.94 12.89 8.85
C VAL A 286 21.71 14.09 9.76
N ALA A 287 20.64 14.86 9.53
CA ALA A 287 20.31 16.00 10.37
C ALA A 287 20.09 15.59 11.83
N LEU A 288 19.34 14.52 12.09
CA LEU A 288 19.11 14.01 13.45
C LEU A 288 20.38 13.48 14.11
N PHE A 289 21.25 12.83 13.34
CA PHE A 289 22.52 12.31 13.84
C PHE A 289 23.45 13.46 14.26
N MET A 290 23.60 14.49 13.42
CA MET A 290 24.45 15.65 13.69
C MET A 290 23.97 16.52 14.86
N THR A 291 22.68 16.50 15.20
CA THR A 291 22.16 17.26 16.36
C THR A 291 22.41 16.59 17.71
N ASN A 292 22.81 15.32 17.73
CA ASN A 292 23.01 14.53 18.96
C ASN A 292 24.49 14.25 19.28
N GLU A 293 25.42 14.75 18.45
CA GLU A 293 26.85 14.87 18.77
C GLU A 293 27.14 16.19 19.52
#